data_AF-A0AAV4DZ36-F1
#
_entry.id   AF-A0AAV4DZ36-F1
#
_cell.length_a   1.000
_cell.length_b   1.000
_cell.length_c   1.000
_cell.angle_alpha   90.00
_cell.angle_beta   90.00
_cell.angle_gamma   90.00
#
_symmetry.space_group_name_H-M   'P 1'
#
loop_
_entity.id
_entity.type
_entity.pdbx_description
1 polymer ?
#
loop_
_entity_poly.entity_id
_entity_poly.type
_entity_poly.pdbx_seq_one_letter_code
_entity_poly.pdbx_strand_id
1 'polypeptide(L)'
;MNLSVPRHLGGMEVPGASDWQGGMNIAYRTGPGFLDTSWRIQLNVTSHNQRARVENVIGIIKGEIEPDRCVLPGNHRDAWFYGALDPSAGTEAMLEIAQVMGKLVQTGEWQHGGYDLCMKAMKRSSHEGMANLKEALGRRII
;
A
#
# COMPACT_ATOMS: atom_id res chain seq x y z
N MET A 1 20.05 6.73 -14.83
CA MET A 1 19.49 5.37 -15.05
C MET A 1 20.44 4.58 -15.95
N ASN A 2 20.74 3.32 -15.60
CA ASN A 2 21.51 2.42 -16.46
C ASN A 2 20.56 1.77 -17.47
N LEU A 3 20.77 2.04 -18.77
CA LEU A 3 19.93 1.55 -19.87
C LEU A 3 20.60 0.40 -20.66
N SER A 4 21.63 -0.23 -20.10
CA SER A 4 22.43 -1.27 -20.77
C SER A 4 21.57 -2.39 -21.34
N VAL A 5 20.66 -2.97 -20.56
CA VAL A 5 19.81 -4.07 -21.04
C VAL A 5 18.84 -3.63 -22.15
N PRO A 6 17.92 -2.66 -21.94
CA PRO A 6 16.91 -2.35 -22.94
C PRO A 6 17.51 -1.72 -24.22
N ARG A 7 18.66 -1.03 -24.13
CA ARG A 7 19.34 -0.47 -25.31
C ARG A 7 19.90 -1.54 -26.25
N HIS A 8 20.33 -2.68 -25.71
CA HIS A 8 20.91 -3.77 -26.52
C HIS A 8 19.88 -4.83 -26.89
N LEU A 9 18.62 -4.69 -26.45
CA LEU A 9 17.56 -5.64 -26.79
C LEU A 9 17.37 -5.68 -28.32
N GLY A 10 17.33 -6.89 -28.86
CA GLY A 10 17.16 -7.17 -30.29
C GLY A 10 15.70 -7.34 -30.68
N GLY A 11 15.46 -7.98 -31.82
CA GLY A 11 14.12 -8.26 -32.31
C GLY A 11 13.42 -7.04 -32.95
N MET A 12 12.09 -7.07 -32.97
CA MET A 12 11.29 -6.04 -33.63
C MET A 12 11.30 -4.74 -32.84
N GLU A 13 11.56 -3.65 -33.54
CA GLU A 13 11.40 -2.31 -32.96
C GLU A 13 9.92 -1.98 -32.82
N VAL A 14 9.57 -1.46 -31.63
CA VAL A 14 8.22 -0.99 -31.33
C VAL A 14 7.94 0.24 -32.19
N PRO A 15 6.80 0.33 -32.89
CA PRO A 15 6.44 1.53 -33.65
C PRO A 15 6.29 2.77 -32.75
N GLY A 16 6.64 3.96 -33.27
CA GLY A 16 6.64 5.20 -32.48
C GLY A 16 5.26 5.67 -31.98
N ALA A 17 4.18 5.25 -32.62
CA ALA A 17 2.81 5.56 -32.22
C ALA A 17 2.15 4.48 -31.32
N SER A 18 2.93 3.51 -30.83
CA SER A 18 2.43 2.41 -30.01
C SER A 18 2.44 2.76 -28.52
N ASP A 19 1.45 2.25 -27.78
CA ASP A 19 1.38 2.33 -26.30
C ASP A 19 2.52 1.58 -25.57
N TRP A 20 3.35 0.84 -26.32
CA TRP A 20 4.53 0.13 -25.80
C TRP A 20 5.78 1.00 -25.78
N GLN A 21 5.71 2.23 -26.33
CA GLN A 21 6.77 3.22 -26.17
C GLN A 21 6.76 3.77 -24.74
N GLY A 22 7.95 3.97 -24.17
CA GLY A 22 8.11 4.65 -22.88
C GLY A 22 8.85 5.98 -23.02
N GLY A 23 9.13 6.63 -21.89
CA GLY A 23 9.79 7.94 -21.85
C GLY A 23 11.31 7.92 -21.96
N MET A 24 11.94 6.80 -22.33
CA MET A 24 13.41 6.70 -22.42
C MET A 24 13.88 6.94 -23.86
N ASN A 25 14.98 7.68 -24.02
CA ASN A 25 15.59 7.93 -25.33
C ASN A 25 16.41 6.70 -25.83
N ILE A 26 15.71 5.62 -26.18
CA ILE A 26 16.24 4.38 -26.77
C ILE A 26 15.21 3.82 -27.77
N ALA A 27 15.67 3.03 -28.74
CA ALA A 27 14.76 2.21 -29.54
C ALA A 27 14.20 1.08 -28.65
N TYR A 28 12.90 1.13 -28.38
CA TYR A 28 12.21 0.06 -27.68
C TYR A 28 12.08 -1.13 -28.61
N ARG A 29 12.54 -2.31 -28.17
CA ARG A 29 12.37 -3.55 -28.93
C ARG A 29 11.68 -4.60 -28.06
N THR A 30 11.05 -5.58 -28.70
CA THR A 30 10.31 -6.65 -28.00
C THR A 30 11.15 -7.92 -27.79
N GLY A 31 12.37 -7.97 -28.32
CA GLY A 31 13.12 -9.22 -28.41
C GLY A 31 12.58 -10.16 -29.51
N PRO A 32 13.01 -11.44 -29.51
CA PRO A 32 13.90 -12.07 -28.55
C PRO A 32 15.37 -11.67 -28.72
N GLY A 33 16.16 -11.92 -27.67
CA GLY A 33 17.62 -11.79 -27.70
C GLY A 33 18.13 -10.34 -27.72
N PHE A 34 19.42 -10.20 -27.95
CA PHE A 34 20.10 -8.91 -28.07
C PHE A 34 20.52 -8.66 -29.51
N LEU A 35 20.81 -7.40 -29.83
CA LEU A 35 21.43 -7.03 -31.10
C LEU A 35 22.76 -7.75 -31.29
N ASP A 36 23.56 -7.84 -30.23
CA ASP A 36 24.74 -8.69 -30.18
C ASP A 36 24.33 -10.08 -29.67
N THR A 37 24.34 -11.06 -30.56
CA THR A 37 23.91 -12.43 -30.26
C THR A 37 24.81 -13.18 -29.29
N SER A 38 26.00 -12.63 -28.96
CA SER A 38 26.88 -13.18 -27.92
C SER A 38 26.39 -12.84 -26.50
N TRP A 39 25.55 -11.82 -26.35
CA TRP A 39 25.07 -11.37 -25.05
C TRP A 39 24.02 -12.31 -24.47
N ARG A 40 24.08 -12.48 -23.15
CA ARG A 40 23.09 -13.24 -22.37
C ARG A 40 22.82 -12.50 -21.06
N ILE A 41 21.60 -12.59 -20.57
CA ILE A 41 21.25 -12.16 -19.20
C ILE A 41 21.15 -13.40 -18.33
N GLN A 42 21.85 -13.36 -17.20
CA GLN A 42 21.65 -14.29 -16.10
C GLN A 42 21.11 -13.52 -14.92
N LEU A 43 19.93 -13.92 -14.45
CA LEU A 43 19.32 -13.38 -13.24
C LEU A 43 19.62 -14.33 -12.08
N ASN A 44 20.32 -13.84 -11.05
CA ASN A 44 20.55 -14.58 -9.82
C ASN A 44 19.80 -13.89 -8.67
N VAL A 45 18.82 -14.57 -8.07
CA VAL A 45 17.99 -14.05 -6.98
C VAL A 45 18.09 -14.98 -5.78
N THR A 46 18.55 -14.46 -4.65
CA THR A 46 18.71 -15.21 -3.40
C THR A 46 17.79 -14.65 -2.31
N SER A 47 16.49 -14.63 -2.60
CA SER A 47 15.47 -14.18 -1.65
C SER A 47 15.00 -15.33 -0.77
N HIS A 48 14.72 -15.05 0.50
CA HIS A 48 14.27 -16.04 1.47
C HIS A 48 12.93 -15.65 2.08
N ASN A 49 12.03 -16.63 2.19
CA ASN A 49 10.78 -16.46 2.94
C ASN A 49 11.07 -16.64 4.42
N GLN A 50 10.56 -15.71 5.24
CA GLN A 50 10.70 -15.78 6.70
C GLN A 50 9.37 -15.42 7.36
N ARG A 51 9.05 -16.11 8.46
CA ARG A 51 7.96 -15.68 9.33
C ARG A 51 8.43 -14.50 10.16
N ALA A 52 7.68 -13.41 10.10
CA ALA A 52 7.94 -12.21 10.89
C ALA A 52 6.66 -11.83 11.65
N ARG A 53 6.83 -11.28 12.86
CA ARG A 53 5.70 -10.71 13.61
C ARG A 53 5.20 -9.47 12.88
N VAL A 54 3.88 -9.35 12.78
CA VAL A 54 3.18 -8.21 12.19
C VAL A 54 2.16 -7.71 13.20
N GLU A 55 2.09 -6.40 13.40
CA GLU A 55 1.20 -5.78 14.38
C GLU A 55 0.29 -4.76 13.73
N ASN A 56 -0.99 -4.86 14.06
CA ASN A 56 -1.99 -3.86 13.73
C ASN A 56 -2.25 -2.98 14.95
N VAL A 57 -2.54 -1.70 14.72
CA VAL A 57 -3.01 -0.78 15.76
C VAL A 57 -4.44 -0.41 15.45
N ILE A 58 -5.32 -0.60 16.43
CA ILE A 58 -6.75 -0.31 16.33
C ILE A 58 -7.13 0.62 17.47
N GLY A 59 -7.63 1.80 17.13
CA GLY A 59 -8.27 2.74 18.06
C GLY A 59 -9.78 2.69 17.88
N ILE A 60 -10.55 2.83 18.96
CA ILE A 60 -12.01 2.83 18.91
C ILE A 60 -12.54 4.02 19.72
N ILE A 61 -13.36 4.84 19.07
CA ILE A 61 -14.25 5.79 19.72
C ILE A 61 -15.64 5.17 19.73
N LYS A 62 -16.19 4.92 20.92
CA LYS A 62 -17.46 4.22 21.08
C LYS A 62 -18.63 5.09 20.63
N GLY A 63 -19.53 4.53 19.84
CA GLY A 63 -20.84 5.10 19.53
C GLY A 63 -21.82 4.91 20.69
N GLU A 64 -22.88 5.70 20.72
CA GLU A 64 -23.88 5.64 21.81
C GLU A 64 -25.14 4.84 21.43
N ILE A 65 -25.50 4.77 20.14
CA ILE A 65 -26.78 4.19 19.68
C ILE A 65 -26.64 2.73 19.21
N GLU A 66 -25.68 2.46 18.33
CA GLU A 66 -25.39 1.17 17.68
C GLU A 66 -23.89 0.84 17.82
N PRO A 67 -23.38 0.62 19.05
CA PRO A 67 -21.96 0.36 19.25
C PRO A 67 -21.52 -0.94 18.54
N ASP A 68 -22.39 -1.92 18.32
CA ASP A 68 -22.03 -3.15 17.60
C ASP A 68 -21.69 -2.95 16.11
N ARG A 69 -21.91 -1.74 15.58
CA ARG A 69 -21.57 -1.32 14.22
C ARG A 69 -20.43 -0.32 14.21
N CYS A 70 -19.52 -0.48 13.26
CA CYS A 70 -18.31 0.33 13.17
C CYS A 70 -18.07 0.88 11.76
N VAL A 71 -17.83 2.19 11.68
CA VAL A 71 -17.23 2.83 10.51
C VAL A 71 -15.71 2.73 10.64
N LEU A 72 -15.06 2.18 9.62
CA LEU A 72 -13.64 1.83 9.69
C LEU A 72 -12.78 2.57 8.65
N PRO A 73 -12.29 3.79 8.96
CA PRO A 73 -11.15 4.34 8.23
C PRO A 73 -9.86 3.56 8.57
N GLY A 74 -9.07 3.23 7.55
CA GLY A 74 -7.82 2.51 7.76
C GLY A 74 -6.74 2.86 6.74
N ASN A 75 -5.49 2.71 7.15
CA ASN A 75 -4.30 2.89 6.34
C ASN A 75 -3.27 1.80 6.67
N HIS A 76 -2.34 1.49 5.76
CA HIS A 76 -1.16 0.69 6.15
C HIS A 76 -0.02 1.59 6.66
N ARG A 77 0.96 1.06 7.38
CA ARG A 77 1.98 1.83 8.10
C ARG A 77 3.40 1.44 7.70
N ASP A 78 3.59 0.22 7.22
CA ASP A 78 4.86 -0.25 6.70
C ASP A 78 5.14 0.31 5.30
N ALA A 79 6.42 0.54 5.06
CA ALA A 79 6.95 1.04 3.81
C ALA A 79 8.09 0.15 3.32
N TRP A 80 8.35 0.20 2.01
CA TRP A 80 9.54 -0.41 1.41
C TRP A 80 10.84 0.30 1.82
N PHE A 81 10.76 1.61 2.03
CA PHE A 81 11.88 2.44 2.48
C PHE A 81 11.36 3.47 3.49
N TYR A 82 11.64 4.77 3.32
CA TYR A 82 11.06 5.80 4.21
C TYR A 82 9.54 5.96 4.09
N GLY A 83 8.98 5.70 2.91
CA GLY A 83 7.53 5.66 2.71
C GLY A 83 6.80 6.97 2.92
N ALA A 84 7.43 8.12 2.66
CA ALA A 84 6.82 9.44 2.88
C ALA A 84 5.41 9.56 2.24
N LEU A 85 5.27 9.14 0.99
CA LEU A 85 3.98 9.08 0.30
C LEU A 85 3.23 7.78 0.66
N ASP A 86 3.85 6.65 0.34
CA ASP A 86 3.31 5.31 0.53
C ASP A 86 4.01 4.63 1.73
N PRO A 87 3.41 4.61 2.94
CA PRO A 87 2.06 5.07 3.31
C PRO A 87 1.98 6.23 4.31
N SER A 88 3.10 6.86 4.64
CA SER A 88 3.16 7.77 5.79
C SER A 88 2.24 8.97 5.65
N ALA A 89 2.01 9.49 4.44
CA ALA A 89 1.02 10.54 4.19
C ALA A 89 -0.41 10.13 4.59
N GLY A 90 -0.82 8.90 4.30
CA GLY A 90 -2.10 8.36 4.77
C GLY A 90 -2.13 8.14 6.29
N THR A 91 -0.98 7.83 6.89
CA THR A 91 -0.86 7.62 8.34
C THR A 91 -1.00 8.94 9.08
N GLU A 92 -0.36 9.99 8.56
CA GLU A 92 -0.48 11.36 9.08
C GLU A 92 -1.94 11.82 9.05
N ALA A 93 -2.61 11.72 7.89
CA ALA A 93 -4.03 12.07 7.78
C ALA A 93 -4.91 11.31 8.78
N MET A 94 -4.64 10.01 8.97
CA MET A 94 -5.39 9.19 9.95
C MET A 94 -5.10 9.61 11.40
N LEU A 95 -3.85 9.96 11.73
CA LEU A 95 -3.49 10.43 13.07
C LEU A 95 -4.12 11.80 13.38
N GLU A 96 -4.16 12.70 12.41
CA GLU A 96 -4.81 14.00 12.57
C GLU A 96 -6.32 13.86 12.78
N ILE A 97 -6.98 12.99 12.00
CA ILE A 97 -8.40 12.67 12.24
C ILE A 97 -8.59 12.10 13.65
N ALA A 98 -7.75 11.16 14.08
CA ALA A 98 -7.83 10.57 15.41
C ALA A 98 -7.66 11.63 16.51
N GLN A 99 -6.72 12.56 16.32
CA GLN A 99 -6.44 13.64 17.26
C GLN A 99 -7.61 14.63 17.35
N VAL A 100 -8.16 15.06 16.22
CA VAL A 100 -9.31 15.99 16.19
C VAL A 100 -10.54 15.34 16.80
N MET A 101 -10.88 14.11 16.41
CA MET A 101 -12.02 13.38 16.96
C MET A 101 -11.85 13.13 18.47
N GLY A 102 -10.64 12.77 18.91
CA GLY A 102 -10.33 12.59 20.32
C GLY A 102 -10.53 13.86 21.14
N LYS A 103 -10.17 15.04 20.61
CA LYS A 103 -10.42 16.34 21.28
C LYS A 103 -11.92 16.62 21.38
N LEU A 104 -12.68 16.43 20.29
CA LEU A 104 -14.12 16.69 20.29
C LEU A 104 -14.88 15.80 21.28
N VAL A 105 -14.45 14.54 21.45
CA VAL A 105 -14.97 13.63 22.48
C VAL A 105 -14.66 14.18 23.88
N GLN A 106 -13.42 14.63 24.12
CA GLN A 106 -13.00 15.12 25.44
C GLN A 106 -13.69 16.42 25.84
N THR A 107 -13.97 17.32 24.89
CA THR A 107 -14.69 18.58 25.17
C THR A 107 -16.21 18.40 25.22
N GLY A 108 -16.72 17.21 24.85
CA GLY A 108 -18.16 16.96 24.77
C GLY A 108 -18.86 17.64 23.59
N GLU A 109 -18.10 18.26 22.69
CA GLU A 109 -18.61 18.92 21.47
C GLU A 109 -19.07 17.90 20.42
N TRP A 110 -18.56 16.67 20.51
CA TRP A 110 -19.08 15.54 19.76
C TRP A 110 -19.79 14.58 20.70
N GLN A 111 -21.12 14.59 20.59
CA GLN A 111 -21.95 13.50 21.12
C GLN A 111 -21.84 12.34 20.16
N HIS A 112 -21.51 11.17 20.69
CA HIS A 112 -21.18 9.99 19.91
C HIS A 112 -22.26 9.76 18.85
N GLY A 113 -21.87 9.87 17.58
CA GLY A 113 -22.75 9.44 16.50
C GLY A 113 -23.20 8.00 16.73
N GLY A 114 -24.26 7.57 16.05
CA GLY A 114 -24.87 6.28 16.32
C GLY A 114 -23.92 5.07 16.20
N TYR A 115 -22.76 5.19 15.57
CA TYR A 115 -21.84 4.08 15.31
C TYR A 115 -20.48 4.28 15.99
N ASP A 116 -19.78 3.17 16.29
CA ASP A 116 -18.37 3.23 16.66
C ASP A 116 -17.52 3.75 15.48
N LEU A 117 -16.55 4.61 15.79
CA LEU A 117 -15.46 4.93 14.87
C LEU A 117 -14.25 4.08 15.24
N CYS A 118 -13.91 3.08 14.42
CA CYS A 118 -12.71 2.26 14.62
C CYS A 118 -11.65 2.69 13.60
N MET A 119 -10.52 3.21 14.05
CA MET A 119 -9.43 3.63 13.17
C MET A 119 -8.34 2.57 13.17
N LYS A 120 -7.76 2.27 12.00
CA LYS A 120 -6.79 1.17 11.87
C LYS A 120 -5.53 1.51 11.09
N ALA A 121 -4.37 1.26 11.71
CA ALA A 121 -3.08 1.17 11.04
C ALA A 121 -2.68 -0.30 10.79
N MET A 122 -2.31 -0.63 9.55
CA MET A 122 -2.05 -2.00 9.05
C MET A 122 -0.64 -2.22 8.51
N LYS A 123 -0.29 -3.46 8.18
CA LYS A 123 0.86 -3.79 7.34
C LYS A 123 0.41 -4.19 5.92
N ARG A 124 1.06 -3.65 4.87
CA ARG A 124 0.85 -3.85 3.43
C ARG A 124 1.24 -5.23 2.98
N SER A 125 2.32 -5.79 3.55
CA SER A 125 2.93 -7.04 3.06
C SER A 125 2.06 -8.29 3.25
N SER A 126 0.84 -8.16 3.75
CA SER A 126 -0.05 -9.29 3.96
C SER A 126 -1.48 -8.86 3.65
N HIS A 127 -2.11 -9.49 2.66
CA HIS A 127 -3.57 -9.55 2.60
C HIS A 127 -4.16 -10.03 3.95
N GLU A 128 -3.39 -10.78 4.76
CA GLU A 128 -3.72 -11.20 6.13
C GLU A 128 -3.94 -10.02 7.10
N GLY A 129 -3.29 -8.88 6.86
CA GLY A 129 -3.45 -7.67 7.67
C GLY A 129 -4.87 -7.11 7.61
N MET A 130 -5.54 -7.20 6.45
CA MET A 130 -6.94 -6.83 6.27
C MET A 130 -7.92 -7.97 6.58
N ALA A 131 -7.51 -9.22 6.34
CA ALA A 131 -8.41 -10.38 6.29
C ALA A 131 -9.16 -10.69 7.60
N ASN A 132 -8.60 -10.39 8.77
CA ASN A 132 -9.16 -10.84 10.05
C ASN A 132 -9.83 -9.73 10.86
N LEU A 133 -10.30 -8.67 10.22
CA LEU A 133 -10.77 -7.51 10.97
C LEU A 133 -12.12 -7.70 11.65
N LYS A 134 -13.07 -8.35 10.97
CA LYS A 134 -14.37 -8.68 11.57
C LYS A 134 -14.19 -9.57 12.79
N GLU A 135 -13.25 -10.51 12.72
CA GLU A 135 -12.88 -11.42 13.80
C GLU A 135 -12.18 -10.69 14.95
N ALA A 136 -11.24 -9.79 14.64
CA ALA A 136 -10.50 -9.03 15.66
C ALA A 136 -11.36 -7.98 16.39
N LEU A 137 -12.33 -7.36 15.72
CA LEU A 137 -13.19 -6.34 16.31
C LEU A 137 -14.42 -6.92 17.01
N GLY A 138 -14.90 -8.10 16.61
CA GLY A 138 -16.18 -8.64 17.07
C GLY A 138 -17.38 -7.73 16.74
N ARG A 139 -17.22 -6.82 15.76
CA ARG A 139 -18.21 -5.79 15.38
C ARG A 139 -18.54 -5.88 13.90
N ARG A 140 -19.75 -5.41 13.53
CA ARG A 140 -20.17 -5.28 12.13
C ARG A 140 -19.56 -4.04 11.51
N ILE A 141 -18.68 -4.22 10.53
CA ILE A 141 -18.17 -3.12 9.70
C ILE A 141 -19.28 -2.73 8.72
N ILE A 142 -19.64 -1.44 8.70
CA ILE A 142 -20.64 -0.87 7.79
C ILE A 142 -20.01 0.07 6.76
#